data_AF-A0A7Z9KWT8-F1
#
_entry.id   AF-A0A7Z9KWT8-F1
#
_cell.length_a   1.000
_cell.length_b   1.000
_cell.length_c   1.000
_cell.angle_alpha   90.00
_cell.angle_beta   90.00
_cell.angle_gamma   90.00
#
_symmetry.space_group_name_H-M   'P 1'
#
loop_
_entity.id
_entity.type
_entity.pdbx_description
1 polymer ?
#
loop_
_entity_poly.entity_id
_entity_poly.type
_entity_poly.pdbx_seq_one_letter_code
_entity_poly.pdbx_strand_id
1 'polypeptide(L)'
;MSRLTSELKDSYGAWLASLPWDFFLTITFREPVPMRRQESVTHAVGRTLKSRYETIGVLALFAEPHLSQNLHLHGLVKIDGRDDLLNFCRQDMQRYLSEKFGRSQAAFPRGHGAVTAYVAKYCIKLDGYYEFF
;
A
#
# COMPACT_ATOMS: atom_id res chain seq x y z
N MET A 1 -5.74 -17.76 -17.11
CA MET A 1 -6.61 -17.25 -16.03
C MET A 1 -8.05 -17.45 -16.44
N SER A 2 -8.93 -17.92 -15.56
CA SER A 2 -10.35 -18.10 -15.91
C SER A 2 -11.02 -16.72 -16.07
N ARG A 3 -12.07 -16.64 -16.88
CA ARG A 3 -12.85 -15.41 -17.11
C ARG A 3 -13.39 -14.80 -15.80
N LEU A 4 -13.83 -15.65 -14.87
CA LEU A 4 -14.26 -15.29 -13.51
C LEU A 4 -13.17 -14.58 -12.71
N THR A 5 -11.91 -15.02 -12.83
CA THR A 5 -10.81 -14.35 -12.15
C THR A 5 -10.61 -12.93 -12.70
N SER A 6 -10.74 -12.73 -14.01
CA SER A 6 -10.61 -11.41 -14.64
C SER A 6 -11.72 -10.44 -14.20
N GLU A 7 -12.98 -10.88 -14.22
CA GLU A 7 -14.12 -10.04 -13.83
C GLU A 7 -14.08 -9.64 -12.35
N LEU A 8 -13.65 -10.55 -11.46
CA LEU A 8 -13.45 -10.25 -10.04
C LEU A 8 -12.35 -9.20 -9.84
N LYS A 9 -11.24 -9.32 -10.60
CA LYS A 9 -10.12 -8.39 -10.55
C LYS A 9 -10.52 -6.98 -10.96
N ASP A 10 -11.24 -6.87 -12.08
CA ASP A 10 -11.67 -5.58 -12.59
C ASP A 10 -12.67 -4.91 -11.63
N SER A 11 -13.59 -5.70 -11.06
CA SER A 11 -14.56 -5.22 -10.07
C SER A 11 -13.88 -4.75 -8.79
N TYR A 12 -12.90 -5.51 -8.30
CA TYR A 12 -12.17 -5.17 -7.09
C TYR A 12 -11.26 -3.95 -7.28
N GLY A 13 -10.58 -3.87 -8.42
CA GLY A 13 -9.79 -2.69 -8.81
C GLY A 13 -10.66 -1.44 -8.96
N ALA A 14 -11.85 -1.57 -9.55
CA ALA A 14 -12.81 -0.48 -9.68
C ALA A 14 -13.34 -0.01 -8.31
N TRP A 15 -13.66 -0.94 -7.40
CA TRP A 15 -14.07 -0.61 -6.04
C TRP A 15 -12.96 0.13 -5.28
N LEU A 16 -11.72 -0.39 -5.29
CA LEU A 16 -10.60 0.28 -4.63
C LEU A 16 -10.33 1.65 -5.24
N ALA A 17 -10.43 1.79 -6.56
CA ALA A 17 -10.27 3.07 -7.25
C ALA A 17 -11.36 4.09 -6.93
N SER A 18 -12.53 3.65 -6.47
CA SER A 18 -13.61 4.54 -6.05
C SER A 18 -13.36 5.21 -4.69
N LEU A 19 -12.35 4.74 -3.95
CA LEU A 19 -12.00 5.27 -2.64
C LEU A 19 -11.07 6.49 -2.76
N PRO A 20 -11.19 7.49 -1.85
CA PRO A 20 -10.46 8.74 -1.95
C PRO A 20 -9.05 8.61 -1.35
N TRP A 21 -8.11 8.01 -2.08
CA TRP A 21 -6.74 7.84 -1.58
C TRP A 21 -5.91 9.12 -1.70
N ASP A 22 -5.20 9.51 -0.64
CA ASP A 22 -4.36 10.71 -0.63
C ASP A 22 -2.92 10.43 -1.08
N PHE A 23 -2.37 9.26 -0.75
CA PHE A 23 -1.03 8.89 -1.18
C PHE A 23 -0.85 7.38 -1.36
N PHE A 24 0.12 7.06 -2.20
CA PHE A 24 0.66 5.72 -2.32
C PHE A 24 1.91 5.57 -1.47
N LEU A 25 2.12 4.35 -0.98
CA LEU A 25 3.31 3.94 -0.27
C LEU A 25 3.97 2.79 -1.00
N THR A 26 5.29 2.74 -0.93
CA THR A 26 6.07 1.52 -1.24
C THR A 26 7.08 1.27 -0.15
N ILE A 27 7.32 0.00 0.19
CA ILE A 27 8.32 -0.40 1.18
C ILE A 27 9.16 -1.54 0.60
N THR A 28 10.44 -1.27 0.40
CA THR A 28 11.46 -2.29 0.14
C THR A 28 12.26 -2.48 1.42
N PHE A 29 12.13 -3.67 2.01
CA PHE A 29 12.81 -3.96 3.28
C PHE A 29 14.32 -3.94 3.10
N ARG A 30 15.01 -3.40 4.11
CA ARG A 30 16.48 -3.34 4.17
C ARG A 30 17.09 -4.73 4.09
N GLU A 31 16.49 -5.66 4.82
CA GLU A 31 16.84 -7.08 4.80
C GLU A 31 15.83 -7.87 3.96
N PRO A 32 16.27 -8.92 3.25
CA PRO A 32 15.40 -9.89 2.60
C PRO A 32 14.29 -10.41 3.54
N VAL A 33 13.04 -10.19 3.17
CA VAL A 33 11.88 -10.77 3.86
C VAL A 33 11.28 -11.85 2.97
N PRO A 34 11.21 -13.13 3.42
CA PRO A 34 10.65 -14.20 2.62
C PRO A 34 9.13 -14.08 2.51
N MET A 35 8.57 -14.44 1.35
CA MET A 35 7.12 -14.34 1.06
C MET A 35 6.23 -15.04 2.10
N ARG A 36 6.68 -16.14 2.70
CA ARG A 36 5.94 -16.83 3.78
C ARG A 36 5.63 -15.96 5.00
N ARG A 37 6.31 -14.82 5.16
CA ARG A 37 6.08 -13.86 6.26
C ARG A 37 5.15 -12.71 5.86
N GLN A 38 4.62 -12.70 4.64
CA GLN A 38 3.85 -11.59 4.09
C GLN A 38 2.74 -11.10 5.01
N GLU A 39 1.96 -12.01 5.59
CA GLU A 39 0.85 -11.67 6.48
C GLU A 39 1.36 -10.95 7.73
N SER A 40 2.25 -11.60 8.49
CA SER A 40 2.81 -11.04 9.72
C SER A 40 3.51 -9.68 9.51
N VAL A 41 4.21 -9.51 8.39
CA VAL A 41 4.95 -8.28 8.10
C VAL A 41 4.02 -7.18 7.62
N THR A 42 3.05 -7.50 6.76
CA THR A 42 2.03 -6.55 6.31
C THR A 42 1.22 -6.04 7.50
N HIS A 43 0.78 -6.95 8.38
CA HIS A 43 0.06 -6.61 9.60
C HIS A 43 0.90 -5.73 10.54
N ALA A 44 2.17 -6.08 10.76
CA ALA A 44 3.07 -5.29 11.62
C ALA A 44 3.32 -3.88 11.09
N VAL A 45 3.41 -3.72 9.76
CA VAL A 45 3.51 -2.40 9.10
C VAL A 45 2.21 -1.63 9.29
N GLY A 46 1.06 -2.25 9.04
CA GLY A 46 -0.25 -1.61 9.21
C GLY A 46 -0.48 -1.11 10.64
N ARG A 47 -0.23 -1.97 11.63
CA ARG A 47 -0.27 -1.63 13.07
C ARG A 47 0.68 -0.49 13.42
N THR A 48 1.90 -0.54 12.90
CA THR A 48 2.91 0.51 13.09
C THR A 48 2.40 1.87 12.59
N LEU A 49 1.82 1.91 11.38
CA LEU A 49 1.29 3.14 10.81
C LEU A 49 0.10 3.68 11.61
N LYS A 50 -0.90 2.84 11.89
CA LYS A 50 -2.07 3.26 12.70
C LYS A 50 -1.70 3.72 14.11
N SER A 51 -0.68 3.10 14.74
CA SER A 51 -0.21 3.54 16.06
C SER A 51 0.50 4.89 16.07
N ARG A 52 1.06 5.31 14.92
CA ARG A 52 1.79 6.57 14.79
C ARG A 52 0.91 7.70 14.29
N TYR A 53 -0.03 7.38 13.40
CA TYR A 53 -0.86 8.35 12.70
C TYR A 53 -2.34 8.04 13.00
N GLU A 54 -2.87 8.68 14.03
CA GLU A 54 -4.29 8.62 14.38
C GLU A 54 -5.19 9.16 13.25
N THR A 55 -4.61 9.95 12.36
CA THR A 55 -5.28 10.57 11.21
C THR A 55 -5.45 9.61 10.05
N ILE A 56 -4.94 8.36 10.09
CA ILE A 56 -5.22 7.38 9.03
C ILE A 56 -6.66 6.90 9.14
N GLY A 57 -7.52 7.40 8.26
CA GLY A 57 -8.90 6.95 8.10
C GLY A 57 -8.94 5.54 7.50
N VAL A 58 -8.31 5.34 6.34
CA VAL A 58 -8.26 4.04 5.65
C VAL A 58 -6.83 3.72 5.21
N LEU A 59 -6.44 2.46 5.42
CA LEU A 59 -5.18 1.91 4.95
C LEU A 59 -5.44 0.60 4.21
N ALA A 60 -4.87 0.47 3.01
CA ALA A 60 -4.78 -0.79 2.30
C ALA A 60 -3.31 -1.10 2.03
N LEU A 61 -2.86 -2.31 2.39
CA LEU A 61 -1.49 -2.78 2.12
C LEU A 61 -1.52 -4.05 1.27
N PHE A 62 -0.52 -4.17 0.39
CA PHE A 62 -0.44 -5.16 -0.66
C PHE A 62 0.97 -5.76 -0.69
N ALA A 63 1.11 -7.05 -0.41
CA ALA A 63 2.38 -7.76 -0.51
C ALA A 63 2.66 -8.25 -1.92
N GLU A 64 3.90 -8.13 -2.40
CA GLU A 64 4.34 -8.78 -3.64
C GLU A 64 5.79 -9.25 -3.59
N PRO A 65 6.16 -10.25 -4.40
CA PRO A 65 7.57 -10.54 -4.67
C PRO A 65 8.18 -9.41 -5.53
N HIS A 66 9.24 -8.80 -5.02
CA HIS A 66 10.10 -7.90 -5.78
C HIS A 66 11.00 -8.70 -6.75
N LEU A 67 11.66 -8.02 -7.70
CA LEU A 67 12.57 -8.62 -8.69
C LEU A 67 13.66 -9.52 -8.06
N SER A 68 13.98 -9.33 -6.79
CA SER A 68 14.94 -10.11 -6.00
C SER A 68 14.32 -11.26 -5.20
N GLN A 69 13.06 -11.64 -5.47
CA GLN A 69 12.26 -12.62 -4.71
C GLN A 69 12.03 -12.29 -3.22
N ASN A 70 12.24 -11.03 -2.84
CA ASN A 70 11.96 -10.55 -1.48
C ASN A 70 10.62 -9.83 -1.44
N LEU A 71 9.95 -9.91 -0.29
CA LEU A 71 8.70 -9.19 -0.04
C LEU A 71 8.90 -7.70 -0.28
N HIS A 72 7.96 -7.09 -0.97
CA HIS A 72 7.83 -5.66 -1.16
C HIS A 72 6.38 -5.29 -0.93
N LEU A 73 6.14 -4.20 -0.20
CA LEU A 73 4.79 -3.75 0.10
C LEU A 73 4.44 -2.53 -0.74
N HIS A 74 3.24 -2.53 -1.27
CA HIS A 74 2.56 -1.33 -1.75
C HIS A 74 1.47 -0.96 -0.76
N GLY A 75 1.18 0.33 -0.66
CA GLY A 75 0.11 0.82 0.20
C GLY A 75 -0.67 1.95 -0.43
N LEU A 76 -1.92 2.06 -0.01
CA LEU A 76 -2.78 3.21 -0.26
C LEU A 76 -3.24 3.73 1.09
N VAL A 77 -3.21 5.05 1.25
CA VAL A 77 -3.59 5.69 2.51
C VAL A 77 -4.54 6.84 2.25
N LYS A 78 -5.58 6.90 3.08
CA LYS A 78 -6.44 8.04 3.26
C LYS A 78 -6.18 8.61 4.65
N ILE A 79 -5.81 9.88 4.71
CA ILE A 79 -5.67 10.69 5.92
C ILE A 79 -6.91 11.55 6.11
N ASP A 80 -7.45 11.55 7.32
CA ASP A 80 -8.51 12.45 7.73
C ASP A 80 -7.89 13.75 8.23
N GLY A 81 -8.33 14.86 7.64
CA GLY A 81 -7.81 16.20 7.97
C GLY A 81 -7.80 17.15 6.78
N ARG A 82 -7.12 18.29 6.97
CA ARG A 82 -6.96 19.36 5.98
C ARG A 82 -5.71 19.15 5.13
N ASP A 83 -5.61 19.81 3.98
CA ASP A 83 -4.55 19.60 2.98
C ASP A 83 -3.12 19.89 3.48
N ASP A 84 -2.97 20.80 4.44
CA ASP A 84 -1.69 21.13 5.08
C ASP A 84 -1.14 19.93 5.88
N LEU A 85 -2.02 19.18 6.54
CA LEU A 85 -1.68 17.95 7.24
C LEU A 85 -1.20 16.85 6.27
N LEU A 86 -1.78 16.77 5.06
CA LEU A 86 -1.42 15.75 4.08
C LEU A 86 0.05 15.83 3.67
N ASN A 87 0.54 17.03 3.38
CA ASN A 87 1.93 17.24 2.98
C ASN A 87 2.92 16.86 4.08
N PHE A 88 2.62 17.25 5.32
CA PHE A 88 3.43 16.88 6.49
C PHE A 88 3.43 15.36 6.69
N CYS A 89 2.24 14.75 6.76
CA CYS A 89 2.09 13.30 6.96
C CYS A 89 2.82 12.50 5.89
N ARG A 90 2.76 12.92 4.62
CA ARG A 90 3.47 12.24 3.53
C ARG A 90 4.99 12.25 3.75
N GLN A 91 5.57 13.41 4.04
CA GLN A 91 7.02 13.53 4.23
C GLN A 91 7.49 12.78 5.47
N ASP A 92 6.78 12.94 6.59
CA ASP A 92 7.08 12.23 7.84
C ASP A 92 6.94 10.71 7.66
N MET A 93 5.89 10.25 6.99
CA MET A 93 5.67 8.82 6.74
C MET A 93 6.74 8.21 5.84
N GLN A 94 7.15 8.89 4.76
CA GLN A 94 8.26 8.42 3.95
C GLN A 94 9.54 8.28 4.77
N ARG A 95 9.88 9.30 5.56
CA ARG A 95 11.07 9.31 6.41
C ARG A 95 11.00 8.17 7.43
N TYR A 96 9.91 8.09 8.17
CA TYR A 96 9.68 7.09 9.21
C TYR A 96 9.78 5.65 8.68
N LEU A 97 9.10 5.36 7.56
CA LEU A 97 9.17 4.03 6.94
C LEU A 97 10.58 3.72 6.43
N SER A 98 11.28 4.73 5.89
CA SER A 98 12.66 4.58 5.41
C SER A 98 13.64 4.25 6.53
N GLU A 99 13.52 4.94 7.66
CA GLU A 99 14.31 4.69 8.86
C GLU A 99 14.01 3.30 9.44
N LYS A 100 12.73 2.96 9.60
CA LYS A 100 12.30 1.74 10.29
C LYS A 100 12.48 0.46 9.47
N PHE A 101 12.06 0.45 8.21
CA PHE A 101 11.94 -0.78 7.42
C PHE A 101 12.96 -0.91 6.30
N GLY A 102 13.38 0.19 5.70
CA GLY A 102 14.22 0.20 4.49
C GLY A 102 13.64 1.12 3.43
N ARG A 103 14.24 1.15 2.23
CA ARG A 103 13.90 2.11 1.18
C ARG A 103 12.39 2.18 0.94
N SER A 104 11.81 3.33 1.30
CA SER A 104 10.36 3.54 1.23
C SER A 104 10.04 4.84 0.49
N GLN A 105 8.85 4.91 -0.07
CA GLN A 105 8.35 6.09 -0.77
C GLN A 105 6.94 6.39 -0.28
N ALA A 106 6.63 7.67 -0.07
CA ALA A 106 5.26 8.14 0.06
C ALA A 106 5.04 9.29 -0.94
N ALA A 107 4.12 9.12 -1.88
CA ALA A 107 3.91 10.10 -2.92
C ALA A 107 2.44 10.28 -3.27
N PHE A 108 2.12 11.49 -3.71
CA PHE A 108 0.78 11.82 -4.19
C PHE A 108 0.50 11.05 -5.48
N PRO A 109 -0.74 10.59 -5.68
CA PRO A 109 -1.14 10.07 -6.97
C PRO A 109 -0.98 11.15 -8.04
N ARG A 110 -0.51 10.75 -9.23
CA ARG A 110 -0.49 11.66 -10.40
C ARG A 110 -1.89 11.98 -10.93
N GLY A 111 -2.93 11.33 -10.38
CA GLY A 111 -4.35 11.45 -10.72
C GLY A 111 -5.11 10.18 -10.31
N HIS A 112 -6.45 10.25 -10.27
CA HIS A 112 -7.29 9.11 -9.89
C HIS A 112 -7.00 7.85 -10.72
N GLY A 113 -6.88 7.98 -12.05
CA GLY A 113 -6.58 6.86 -12.94
C GLY A 113 -5.20 6.22 -12.70
N ALA A 114 -4.24 6.96 -12.15
CA ALA A 114 -2.94 6.42 -11.77
C ALA A 114 -3.07 5.50 -10.54
N VAL A 115 -3.94 5.84 -9.58
CA VAL A 115 -4.25 4.95 -8.45
C VAL A 115 -4.96 3.70 -8.96
N THR A 116 -5.98 3.85 -9.81
CA THR A 116 -6.73 2.72 -10.39
C THR A 116 -5.81 1.72 -11.11
N ALA A 117 -4.92 2.21 -11.98
CA ALA A 117 -3.98 1.37 -12.71
C ALA A 117 -2.94 0.71 -11.79
N TYR A 118 -2.50 1.44 -10.75
CA TYR A 118 -1.57 0.91 -9.74
C TYR A 118 -2.24 -0.21 -8.97
N VAL A 119 -3.42 0.05 -8.39
CA VAL A 119 -4.18 -0.92 -7.60
C VAL A 119 -4.56 -2.14 -8.41
N ALA A 120 -5.10 -1.94 -9.62
CA ALA A 120 -5.41 -3.04 -10.51
C ALA A 120 -4.17 -3.91 -10.80
N LYS A 121 -2.97 -3.31 -10.94
CA LYS A 121 -1.72 -4.06 -11.13
C LYS A 121 -1.32 -4.95 -9.94
N TYR A 122 -1.70 -4.61 -8.72
CA TYR A 122 -1.33 -5.40 -7.53
C TYR A 122 -2.41 -6.41 -7.14
N CYS A 123 -3.68 -6.05 -7.32
CA CYS A 123 -4.82 -6.98 -7.20
C CYS A 123 -4.72 -8.21 -8.12
N ILE A 124 -4.00 -8.08 -9.25
CA ILE A 124 -3.91 -9.11 -10.28
C ILE A 124 -2.78 -10.13 -10.09
N LYS A 125 -1.85 -9.92 -9.15
CA LYS A 125 -0.76 -10.87 -8.89
C LYS A 125 -1.22 -11.92 -7.88
N LEU A 126 -1.06 -13.19 -8.25
CA LEU A 126 -1.59 -14.37 -7.57
C LEU A 126 -1.15 -14.54 -6.10
N ASP A 127 -0.09 -13.85 -5.67
CA ASP A 127 0.51 -13.97 -4.34
C ASP A 127 0.30 -12.73 -3.45
N GLY A 128 -0.67 -11.88 -3.78
CA GLY A 128 -0.97 -10.68 -3.00
C GLY A 128 -1.72 -10.99 -1.71
N TYR A 129 -1.22 -10.51 -0.57
CA TYR A 129 -1.99 -10.39 0.67
C TYR A 129 -2.49 -8.96 0.85
N TYR A 130 -3.73 -8.81 1.30
CA TYR A 130 -4.45 -7.55 1.44
C TYR A 130 -4.99 -7.41 2.85
N GLU A 131 -4.78 -6.25 3.47
CA GLU A 131 -5.38 -5.95 4.77
C GLU A 131 -5.97 -4.55 4.75
N PHE A 132 -7.23 -4.44 5.17
CA PHE A 132 -7.98 -3.19 5.33
C PHE A 132 -8.14 -2.93 6.81
N PHE A 133 -7.80 -1.70 7.22
CA PHE A 133 -7.93 -1.24 8.61
C PHE A 133 -8.78 0.01 8.71
#